data_AF-A0A377WK60-F1
#
_entry.id   AF-A0A377WK60-F1
#
_cell.length_a   1.000
_cell.length_b   1.000
_cell.length_c   1.000
_cell.angle_alpha   90.00
_cell.angle_beta   90.00
_cell.angle_gamma   90.00
#
_symmetry.space_group_name_H-M   'P 1'
#
loop_
_entity.id
_entity.type
_entity.pdbx_description
1 polymer ?
#
loop_
_entity_poly.entity_id
_entity_poly.type
_entity_poly.pdbx_seq_one_letter_code
_entity_poly.pdbx_strand_id
1 'polypeptide(L)'
;MVAEAVDRQEENEARAEAAELEVDELKSQLADYQQALDVQQTRAIQYNQALQALERAKALCHLPDLTPESADEWLETFQAKEQEATEKMLSLEQKMSVAQTAHSQFEQAYQLVAAINGPLARNEAWDVARELLRDGVNQRHQAEQAQGLRSRLNELEQRLREQQDAERQLAEFCKRQGKRYDIDDLEMLHQELEARIASLADSVSNAQEQRMALRQELEQLQSRTQTLMRRAPVWLAAQNSLKPAVRAKRRAVCVRPGGHRIPAAVAGA
;
A
#
# COMPACT_ATOMS: atom_id res chain seq x y z
N MET A 1 122.34 14.91 -82.47
CA MET A 1 121.20 13.98 -82.60
C MET A 1 120.45 13.77 -81.29
N VAL A 2 121.11 13.53 -80.15
CA VAL A 2 120.42 13.38 -78.86
C VAL A 2 119.86 14.71 -78.31
N ALA A 3 120.63 15.81 -78.36
CA ALA A 3 120.18 17.12 -77.87
C ALA A 3 118.93 17.67 -78.61
N GLU A 4 118.94 17.71 -79.95
CA GLU A 4 117.76 18.12 -80.74
C GLU A 4 116.53 17.20 -80.60
N ALA A 5 116.69 15.99 -80.07
CA ALA A 5 115.58 15.10 -79.78
C ALA A 5 114.99 15.39 -78.39
N VAL A 6 115.83 15.80 -77.44
CA VAL A 6 115.42 16.27 -76.11
C VAL A 6 114.68 17.59 -76.22
N ASP A 7 115.18 18.58 -76.97
CA ASP A 7 114.50 19.87 -77.17
C ASP A 7 113.09 19.68 -77.80
N ARG A 8 112.98 18.80 -78.81
CA ARG A 8 111.69 18.44 -79.42
C ARG A 8 110.77 17.67 -78.47
N GLN A 9 111.34 16.92 -77.53
CA GLN A 9 110.57 16.19 -76.52
C GLN A 9 110.02 17.16 -75.47
N GLU A 10 110.83 18.10 -74.99
CA GLU A 10 110.40 19.16 -74.06
C GLU A 10 109.31 20.05 -74.68
N GLU A 11 109.43 20.42 -75.96
CA GLU A 11 108.38 21.16 -76.67
C GLU A 11 107.07 20.36 -76.81
N ASN A 12 107.15 19.05 -77.02
CA ASN A 12 105.98 18.18 -77.11
C ASN A 12 105.35 17.93 -75.73
N GLU A 13 106.15 17.80 -74.68
CA GLU A 13 105.70 17.69 -73.29
C GLU A 13 105.00 18.98 -72.87
N ALA A 14 105.57 20.15 -73.14
CA ALA A 14 104.93 21.44 -72.87
C ALA A 14 103.60 21.62 -73.64
N ARG A 15 103.52 21.13 -74.89
CA ARG A 15 102.26 21.12 -75.66
C ARG A 15 101.23 20.15 -75.09
N ALA A 16 101.66 18.99 -74.61
CA ALA A 16 100.79 18.01 -73.98
C ALA A 16 100.24 18.53 -72.65
N GLU A 17 101.09 19.13 -71.81
CA GLU A 17 100.69 19.76 -70.56
C GLU A 17 99.71 20.92 -70.78
N ALA A 18 99.95 21.78 -71.79
CA ALA A 18 99.01 22.84 -72.15
C ALA A 18 97.65 22.28 -72.59
N ALA A 19 97.64 21.23 -73.41
CA ALA A 19 96.41 20.57 -73.83
C ALA A 19 95.68 19.86 -72.67
N GLU A 20 96.40 19.28 -71.72
CA GLU A 20 95.82 18.69 -70.51
C GLU A 20 95.16 19.75 -69.61
N LEU A 21 95.82 20.90 -69.43
CA LEU A 21 95.25 22.03 -68.69
C LEU A 21 93.98 22.57 -69.36
N GLU A 22 93.97 22.71 -70.69
CA GLU A 22 92.77 23.10 -71.43
C GLU A 22 91.62 22.09 -71.26
N VAL A 23 91.93 20.80 -71.29
CA VAL A 23 90.94 19.74 -71.08
C VAL A 23 90.38 19.78 -69.66
N ASP A 24 91.21 20.02 -68.65
CA ASP A 24 90.77 20.11 -67.26
C ASP A 24 89.96 21.38 -66.98
N GLU A 25 90.29 22.50 -67.62
CA GLU A 25 89.47 23.71 -67.59
C GLU A 25 88.09 23.46 -68.21
N LEU A 26 88.03 22.81 -69.37
CA LEU A 26 86.76 22.43 -70.02
C LEU A 26 85.93 21.46 -69.17
N LYS A 27 86.58 20.50 -68.47
CA LYS A 27 85.87 19.62 -67.53
C LYS A 27 85.28 20.39 -66.36
N SER A 28 86.02 21.34 -65.79
CA SER A 28 85.52 22.21 -64.72
C SER A 28 84.32 23.02 -65.19
N GLN A 29 84.44 23.67 -66.35
CA GLN A 29 83.33 24.44 -66.95
C GLN A 29 82.12 23.54 -67.20
N LEU A 30 82.31 22.34 -67.75
CA LEU A 30 81.23 21.39 -68.00
C LEU A 30 80.54 20.95 -66.70
N ALA A 31 81.29 20.72 -65.62
CA ALA A 31 80.74 20.39 -64.31
C ALA A 31 79.87 21.54 -63.76
N ASP A 32 80.35 22.79 -63.86
CA ASP A 32 79.60 23.97 -63.45
C ASP A 32 78.31 24.15 -64.29
N TYR A 33 78.40 23.93 -65.61
CA TYR A 33 77.23 23.95 -66.50
C TYR A 33 76.22 22.86 -66.15
N GLN A 34 76.68 21.65 -65.85
CA GLN A 34 75.80 20.54 -65.48
C GLN A 34 75.10 20.83 -64.15
N GLN A 35 75.81 21.35 -63.15
CA GLN A 35 75.22 21.75 -61.88
C GLN A 35 74.17 22.87 -62.06
N ALA A 36 74.46 23.87 -62.90
CA ALA A 36 73.49 24.93 -63.21
C ALA A 36 72.25 24.39 -63.92
N LEU A 37 72.43 23.44 -64.86
CA LEU A 37 71.35 22.78 -65.56
C LEU A 37 70.45 21.99 -64.62
N ASP A 38 71.02 21.24 -63.67
CA ASP A 38 70.25 20.45 -62.70
C ASP A 38 69.40 21.36 -61.78
N VAL A 39 69.95 22.50 -61.36
CA VAL A 39 69.21 23.53 -60.62
C VAL A 39 68.07 24.10 -61.46
N GLN A 40 68.32 24.37 -62.74
CA GLN A 40 67.29 24.87 -63.66
C GLN A 40 66.17 23.85 -63.89
N GLN A 41 66.51 22.57 -64.07
CA GLN A 41 65.53 21.49 -64.22
C GLN A 41 64.65 21.37 -62.97
N THR A 42 65.25 21.43 -61.78
CA THR A 42 64.50 21.36 -60.52
C THR A 42 63.53 22.54 -60.38
N ARG A 43 63.98 23.76 -60.70
CA ARG A 43 63.12 24.96 -60.73
C ARG A 43 61.99 24.84 -61.76
N ALA A 44 62.26 24.28 -62.93
CA ALA A 44 61.25 24.08 -63.97
C ALA A 44 60.15 23.10 -63.52
N ILE A 45 60.52 22.01 -62.83
CA ILE A 45 59.56 21.06 -62.26
C ILE A 45 58.69 21.75 -61.20
N GLN A 46 59.29 22.51 -60.29
CA GLN A 46 58.57 23.27 -59.26
C GLN A 46 57.60 24.29 -59.87
N TYR A 47 58.02 25.00 -60.92
CA TYR A 47 57.18 25.94 -61.64
C TYR A 47 55.96 25.26 -62.28
N ASN A 48 56.16 24.12 -62.95
CA ASN A 48 55.07 23.35 -63.53
C ASN A 48 54.10 22.81 -62.47
N GLN A 49 54.61 22.35 -61.31
CA GLN A 49 53.78 21.93 -60.19
C GLN A 49 52.94 23.09 -59.63
N ALA A 50 53.52 24.28 -59.52
CA ALA A 50 52.82 25.48 -59.08
C ALA A 50 51.71 25.90 -60.05
N LEU A 51 51.97 25.84 -61.37
CA LEU A 51 50.94 26.10 -62.39
C LEU A 51 49.78 25.10 -62.29
N GLN A 52 50.08 23.80 -62.16
CA GLN A 52 49.04 22.78 -62.01
C GLN A 52 48.22 22.98 -60.72
N ALA A 53 48.85 23.37 -59.61
CA ALA A 53 48.15 23.67 -58.37
C ALA A 53 47.22 24.88 -58.51
N LEU A 54 47.68 25.94 -59.19
CA LEU A 54 46.88 27.12 -59.50
C LEU A 54 45.67 26.75 -60.38
N GLU A 55 45.86 25.99 -61.46
CA GLU A 55 44.76 25.54 -62.33
C GLU A 55 43.70 24.72 -61.58
N ARG A 56 44.13 23.82 -60.69
CA ARG A 56 43.20 23.07 -59.82
C ARG A 56 42.43 23.99 -58.89
N ALA A 57 43.09 24.97 -58.27
CA ALA A 57 42.45 25.94 -57.40
C ALA A 57 41.42 26.78 -58.19
N LYS A 58 41.75 27.25 -59.39
CA LYS A 58 40.82 27.94 -60.29
C LYS A 58 39.56 27.13 -60.57
N ALA A 59 39.72 25.83 -60.84
CA ALA A 59 38.61 24.93 -61.11
C ALA A 59 37.73 24.69 -59.88
N LEU A 60 38.32 24.42 -58.71
CA LEU A 60 37.60 24.14 -57.47
C LEU A 60 36.89 25.37 -56.89
N CYS A 61 37.56 26.52 -56.92
CA CYS A 61 37.03 27.78 -56.42
C CYS A 61 36.14 28.50 -57.44
N HIS A 62 36.05 28.00 -58.67
CA HIS A 62 35.36 28.63 -59.80
C HIS A 62 35.83 30.08 -60.07
N LEU A 63 37.14 30.32 -59.95
CA LEU A 63 37.77 31.63 -60.14
C LEU A 63 38.77 31.57 -61.31
N PRO A 64 38.36 31.83 -62.57
CA PRO A 64 39.25 31.68 -63.74
C PRO A 64 40.44 32.66 -63.72
N ASP A 65 40.28 33.82 -63.08
CA ASP A 65 41.28 34.89 -63.04
C ASP A 65 42.18 34.85 -61.78
N LEU A 66 42.20 33.74 -61.04
CA LEU A 66 43.03 33.60 -59.84
C LEU A 66 44.52 33.78 -60.17
N THR A 67 45.16 34.76 -59.54
CA THR A 67 46.60 35.00 -59.61
C THR A 67 47.26 34.58 -58.30
N PRO A 68 48.56 34.23 -58.29
CA PRO A 68 49.28 33.88 -57.06
C PRO A 68 49.28 35.02 -56.03
N GLU A 69 49.27 36.29 -56.48
CA GLU A 69 49.22 37.47 -55.60
C GLU A 69 47.86 37.61 -54.89
N SER A 70 46.76 37.28 -55.57
CA SER A 70 45.40 37.34 -54.99
C SER A 70 45.02 36.08 -54.20
N ALA A 71 45.82 35.01 -54.28
CA ALA A 71 45.46 33.73 -53.71
C ALA A 71 45.33 33.77 -52.18
N ASP A 72 46.19 34.54 -51.50
CA ASP A 72 46.18 34.67 -50.05
C ASP A 72 44.88 35.34 -49.54
N GLU A 73 44.44 36.41 -50.20
CA GLU A 73 43.16 37.08 -49.86
C GLU A 73 41.98 36.12 -50.07
N TRP A 74 41.95 35.37 -51.18
CA TRP A 74 40.89 34.40 -51.42
C TRP A 74 40.91 33.27 -50.40
N LEU A 75 42.09 32.79 -49.99
CA LEU A 75 42.22 31.78 -48.93
C LEU A 75 41.59 32.26 -47.62
N GLU A 76 41.84 33.50 -47.20
CA GLU A 76 41.20 34.08 -46.02
C GLU A 76 39.66 34.10 -46.16
N THR A 77 39.14 34.48 -47.33
CA THR A 77 37.68 34.47 -47.54
C THR A 77 37.07 33.08 -47.51
N PHE A 78 37.76 32.06 -48.04
CA PHE A 78 37.29 30.67 -47.99
C PHE A 78 37.36 30.10 -46.57
N GLN A 79 38.41 30.40 -45.82
CA GLN A 79 38.53 30.02 -44.41
C GLN A 79 37.43 30.65 -43.56
N ALA A 80 37.14 31.95 -43.77
CA ALA A 80 36.05 32.63 -43.08
C ALA A 80 34.68 32.00 -43.42
N LYS A 81 34.44 31.66 -44.69
CA LYS A 81 33.22 30.95 -45.11
C LYS A 81 33.11 29.55 -44.52
N GLU A 82 34.22 28.82 -44.41
CA GLU A 82 34.28 27.50 -43.79
C GLU A 82 33.94 27.57 -42.30
N GLN A 83 34.53 28.53 -41.59
CA GLN A 83 34.20 28.80 -40.18
C GLN A 83 32.72 29.17 -40.02
N GLU A 84 32.21 30.09 -40.83
CA GLU A 84 30.80 30.48 -40.78
C GLU A 84 29.86 29.29 -41.08
N ALA A 85 30.21 28.43 -42.04
CA ALA A 85 29.41 27.25 -42.38
C ALA A 85 29.43 26.20 -41.25
N THR A 86 30.58 25.97 -40.63
CA THR A 86 30.72 25.02 -39.51
C THR A 86 29.99 25.51 -38.26
N GLU A 87 30.08 26.80 -37.93
CA GLU A 87 29.32 27.42 -36.84
C GLU A 87 27.80 27.32 -37.08
N LYS A 88 27.35 27.64 -38.31
CA LYS A 88 25.93 27.47 -38.69
C LYS A 88 25.49 26.01 -38.57
N MET A 89 26.27 25.08 -39.08
CA MET A 89 25.99 23.64 -39.01
C MET A 89 25.84 23.20 -37.55
N LEU A 90 26.79 23.53 -36.69
CA LEU A 90 26.77 23.15 -35.27
C LEU A 90 25.56 23.75 -34.54
N SER A 91 25.23 25.01 -34.84
CA SER A 91 24.03 25.67 -34.28
C SER A 91 22.72 24.97 -34.72
N LEU A 92 22.65 24.50 -35.96
CA LEU A 92 21.49 23.78 -36.49
C LEU A 92 21.42 22.36 -35.93
N GLU A 93 22.54 21.68 -35.75
CA GLU A 93 22.61 20.35 -35.15
C GLU A 93 22.07 20.38 -33.71
N GLN A 94 22.48 21.37 -32.92
CA GLN A 94 21.94 21.56 -31.57
C GLN A 94 20.42 21.79 -31.59
N LYS A 95 19.92 22.68 -32.46
CA LYS A 95 18.47 22.92 -32.61
C LYS A 95 17.73 21.67 -33.08
N MET A 96 18.32 20.90 -33.99
CA MET A 96 17.75 19.66 -34.53
C MET A 96 17.63 18.60 -33.43
N SER A 97 18.66 18.41 -32.62
CA SER A 97 18.64 17.48 -31.49
C SER A 97 17.51 17.81 -30.49
N VAL A 98 17.37 19.10 -30.12
CA VAL A 98 16.27 19.55 -29.25
C VAL A 98 14.91 19.41 -29.94
N ALA A 99 14.79 19.71 -31.24
CA ALA A 99 13.55 19.56 -31.98
C ALA A 99 13.13 18.09 -32.12
N GLN A 100 14.06 17.17 -32.34
CA GLN A 100 13.81 15.72 -32.42
C GLN A 100 13.32 15.15 -31.09
N THR A 101 13.94 15.56 -29.98
CA THR A 101 13.49 15.15 -28.65
C THR A 101 12.10 15.72 -28.33
N ALA A 102 11.86 17.01 -28.62
CA ALA A 102 10.53 17.61 -28.47
C ALA A 102 9.46 16.93 -29.34
N HIS A 103 9.80 16.56 -30.58
CA HIS A 103 8.89 15.87 -31.49
C HIS A 103 8.52 14.47 -30.98
N SER A 104 9.50 13.69 -30.50
CA SER A 104 9.23 12.36 -29.95
C SER A 104 8.37 12.41 -28.68
N GLN A 105 8.60 13.37 -27.79
CA GLN A 105 7.76 13.61 -26.62
C GLN A 105 6.34 14.03 -27.02
N PHE A 106 6.21 14.90 -28.03
CA PHE A 106 4.90 15.32 -28.54
C PHE A 106 4.11 14.15 -29.11
N GLU A 107 4.72 13.29 -29.93
CA GLU A 107 4.05 12.11 -30.49
C GLU A 107 3.61 11.13 -29.40
N GLN A 108 4.45 10.88 -28.39
CA GLN A 108 4.08 10.05 -27.23
C GLN A 108 2.90 10.63 -26.46
N ALA A 109 2.95 11.93 -26.13
CA ALA A 109 1.87 12.62 -25.44
C ALA A 109 0.57 12.60 -26.26
N TYR A 110 0.66 12.87 -27.57
CA TYR A 110 -0.47 12.83 -28.48
C TYR A 110 -1.11 11.43 -28.54
N GLN A 111 -0.31 10.37 -28.63
CA GLN A 111 -0.83 9.00 -28.60
C GLN A 111 -1.57 8.67 -27.30
N LEU A 112 -1.08 9.15 -26.15
CA LEU A 112 -1.77 8.98 -24.87
C LEU A 112 -3.11 9.71 -24.84
N VAL A 113 -3.15 10.96 -25.31
CA VAL A 113 -4.39 11.74 -25.37
C VAL A 113 -5.38 11.11 -26.33
N ALA A 114 -4.92 10.63 -27.49
CA ALA A 114 -5.75 9.93 -28.46
C ALA A 114 -6.27 8.58 -27.93
N ALA A 115 -5.50 7.87 -27.09
CA ALA A 115 -5.95 6.64 -26.46
C ALA A 115 -7.05 6.88 -25.41
N ILE A 116 -7.02 8.02 -24.72
CA ILE A 116 -8.00 8.36 -23.67
C ILE A 116 -9.26 8.99 -24.27
N ASN A 117 -9.11 9.95 -25.18
CA ASN A 117 -10.23 10.71 -25.75
C ASN A 117 -10.79 10.09 -27.05
N GLY A 118 -10.01 9.26 -27.74
CA GLY A 118 -10.29 8.81 -29.10
C GLY A 118 -9.55 9.63 -30.17
N PRO A 119 -9.82 9.41 -31.47
CA PRO A 119 -9.12 10.11 -32.55
C PRO A 119 -9.47 11.61 -32.52
N LEU A 120 -8.45 12.45 -32.47
CA LEU A 120 -8.55 13.92 -32.45
C LEU A 120 -7.48 14.55 -33.35
N ALA A 121 -7.63 15.83 -33.69
CA ALA A 121 -6.64 16.51 -34.54
C ALA A 121 -5.43 17.01 -33.72
N ARG A 122 -4.23 17.00 -34.31
CA ARG A 122 -2.98 17.38 -33.60
C ARG A 122 -3.00 18.79 -33.00
N ASN A 123 -3.72 19.72 -33.63
CA ASN A 123 -3.91 21.09 -33.16
C ASN A 123 -4.83 21.18 -31.93
N GLU A 124 -5.76 20.25 -31.76
CA GLU A 124 -6.72 20.22 -30.64
C GLU A 124 -6.17 19.44 -29.44
N ALA A 125 -5.14 18.62 -29.66
CA ALA A 125 -4.57 17.72 -28.64
C ALA A 125 -4.13 18.43 -27.36
N TRP A 126 -3.63 19.67 -27.48
CA TRP A 126 -3.17 20.43 -26.33
C TRP A 126 -4.31 20.86 -25.40
N ASP A 127 -5.39 21.38 -25.96
CA ASP A 127 -6.54 21.85 -25.20
C ASP A 127 -7.25 20.68 -24.54
N VAL A 128 -7.46 19.60 -25.30
CA VAL A 128 -8.04 18.35 -24.79
C VAL A 128 -7.18 17.73 -23.68
N ALA A 129 -5.85 17.66 -23.84
CA ALA A 129 -4.97 17.13 -22.81
C ALA A 129 -5.07 17.92 -21.49
N ARG A 130 -5.20 19.25 -21.58
CA ARG A 130 -5.34 20.13 -20.43
C ARG A 130 -6.66 19.91 -19.71
N GLU A 131 -7.75 19.77 -20.46
CA GLU A 131 -9.07 19.44 -19.91
C GLU A 131 -9.05 18.07 -19.23
N LEU A 132 -8.50 17.04 -19.87
CA LEU A 132 -8.37 15.70 -19.30
C LEU A 132 -7.58 15.68 -17.98
N LEU A 133 -6.49 16.45 -17.88
CA LEU A 133 -5.73 16.56 -16.64
C LEU A 133 -6.53 17.24 -15.53
N ARG A 134 -7.28 18.30 -15.87
CA ARG A 134 -8.15 19.01 -14.92
C ARG A 134 -9.28 18.11 -14.43
N ASP A 135 -9.92 17.40 -15.35
CA ASP A 135 -10.99 16.46 -15.04
C ASP A 135 -10.48 15.28 -14.24
N GLY A 136 -9.28 14.77 -14.54
CA GLY A 136 -8.64 13.71 -13.75
C GLY A 136 -8.44 14.09 -12.29
N VAL A 137 -8.03 15.33 -12.00
CA VAL A 137 -7.91 15.83 -10.62
C VAL A 137 -9.28 15.94 -9.94
N ASN A 138 -10.26 16.51 -10.65
CA ASN A 138 -11.62 16.64 -10.12
C ASN A 138 -12.27 15.27 -9.82
N GLN A 139 -12.12 14.31 -10.74
CA GLN A 139 -12.64 12.96 -10.58
C GLN A 139 -12.00 12.21 -9.41
N ARG A 140 -10.69 12.36 -9.19
CA ARG A 140 -10.02 11.79 -8.00
C ARG A 140 -10.61 12.34 -6.72
N HIS A 141 -10.78 13.65 -6.64
CA HIS A 141 -11.37 14.28 -5.46
C HIS A 141 -12.82 13.82 -5.22
N GLN A 142 -13.64 13.72 -6.27
CA GLN A 142 -14.99 13.20 -6.17
C GLN A 142 -15.02 11.73 -5.72
N ALA A 143 -14.11 10.90 -6.22
CA ALA A 143 -14.01 9.50 -5.84
C ALA A 143 -13.64 9.33 -4.35
N GLU A 144 -12.73 10.17 -3.83
CA GLU A 144 -12.38 10.21 -2.41
C GLU A 144 -13.59 10.60 -1.54
N GLN A 145 -14.34 11.64 -1.92
CA GLN A 145 -15.55 12.04 -1.21
C GLN A 145 -16.65 10.97 -1.25
N ALA A 146 -16.81 10.29 -2.38
CA ALA A 146 -17.84 9.27 -2.56
C ALA A 146 -17.67 8.10 -1.57
N GLN A 147 -16.44 7.73 -1.21
CA GLN A 147 -16.21 6.69 -0.19
C GLN A 147 -16.74 7.12 1.19
N GLY A 148 -16.49 8.36 1.60
CA GLY A 148 -17.00 8.90 2.87
C GLY A 148 -18.52 9.06 2.90
N LEU A 149 -19.14 9.39 1.76
CA LEU A 149 -20.61 9.42 1.67
C LEU A 149 -21.23 8.02 1.74
N ARG A 150 -20.62 7.02 1.10
CA ARG A 150 -21.07 5.62 1.17
C ARG A 150 -21.02 5.06 2.58
N SER A 151 -19.96 5.33 3.34
CA SER A 151 -19.88 4.86 4.72
C SER A 151 -20.94 5.51 5.62
N ARG A 152 -21.16 6.82 5.49
CA ARG A 152 -22.22 7.53 6.21
C ARG A 152 -23.61 7.03 5.84
N LEU A 153 -23.85 6.75 4.55
CA LEU A 153 -25.11 6.17 4.09
C LEU A 153 -25.35 4.79 4.72
N ASN A 154 -24.35 3.91 4.70
CA ASN A 154 -24.45 2.59 5.33
C ASN A 154 -24.72 2.70 6.84
N GLU A 155 -24.10 3.65 7.54
CA GLU A 155 -24.36 3.91 8.96
C GLU A 155 -25.81 4.37 9.20
N LEU A 156 -26.33 5.26 8.37
CA LEU A 156 -27.72 5.72 8.45
C LEU A 156 -28.71 4.59 8.16
N GLU A 157 -28.43 3.75 7.16
CA GLU A 157 -29.24 2.56 6.87
C GLU A 157 -29.24 1.57 8.02
N GLN A 158 -28.10 1.35 8.67
CA GLN A 158 -28.03 0.49 9.84
C GLN A 158 -28.82 1.06 11.02
N ARG A 159 -28.67 2.35 11.32
CA ARG A 159 -29.45 3.03 12.38
C ARG A 159 -30.95 2.96 12.11
N LEU A 160 -31.38 3.09 10.85
CA LEU A 160 -32.78 2.96 10.49
C LEU A 160 -33.31 1.53 10.71
N ARG A 161 -32.52 0.51 10.39
CA ARG A 161 -32.88 -0.89 10.67
C ARG A 161 -33.02 -1.14 12.18
N GLU A 162 -32.06 -0.66 12.97
CA GLU A 162 -32.10 -0.76 14.43
C GLU A 162 -33.34 -0.07 15.02
N GLN A 163 -33.71 1.10 14.49
CA GLN A 163 -34.96 1.79 14.87
C GLN A 163 -36.21 0.97 14.52
N GLN A 164 -36.30 0.41 13.31
CA GLN A 164 -37.43 -0.42 12.89
C GLN A 164 -37.55 -1.69 13.73
N ASP A 165 -36.42 -2.33 14.07
CA ASP A 165 -36.41 -3.50 14.93
C ASP A 165 -36.85 -3.15 16.36
N ALA A 166 -36.42 -2.00 16.90
CA ALA A 166 -36.87 -1.52 18.20
C ALA A 166 -38.38 -1.21 18.22
N GLU A 167 -38.89 -0.51 17.22
CA GLU A 167 -40.33 -0.24 17.07
C GLU A 167 -41.14 -1.54 16.97
N ARG A 168 -40.64 -2.53 16.23
CA ARG A 168 -41.26 -3.85 16.13
C ARG A 168 -41.29 -4.55 17.49
N GLN A 169 -40.19 -4.54 18.23
CA GLN A 169 -40.12 -5.13 19.58
C GLN A 169 -41.09 -4.44 20.54
N LEU A 170 -41.20 -3.11 20.50
CA LEU A 170 -42.18 -2.36 21.29
C LEU A 170 -43.62 -2.71 20.91
N ALA A 171 -43.92 -2.83 19.61
CA ALA A 171 -45.24 -3.25 19.15
C ALA A 171 -45.57 -4.68 19.59
N GLU A 172 -44.61 -5.60 19.53
CA GLU A 172 -44.76 -6.97 20.04
C GLU A 172 -44.98 -7.00 21.55
N PHE A 173 -44.25 -6.18 22.31
CA PHE A 173 -44.44 -6.03 23.76
C PHE A 173 -45.83 -5.48 24.12
N CYS A 174 -46.25 -4.38 23.48
CA CYS A 174 -47.58 -3.78 23.68
C CYS A 174 -48.71 -4.78 23.36
N LYS A 175 -48.56 -5.57 22.29
CA LYS A 175 -49.50 -6.65 21.96
C LYS A 175 -49.61 -7.70 23.06
N ARG A 176 -48.49 -8.13 23.65
CA ARG A 176 -48.46 -9.11 24.74
C ARG A 176 -49.08 -8.57 26.04
N GLN A 177 -48.87 -7.29 26.33
CA GLN A 177 -49.40 -6.64 27.54
C GLN A 177 -50.85 -6.16 27.40
N GLY A 178 -51.40 -6.13 26.17
CA GLY A 178 -52.76 -5.65 25.90
C GLY A 178 -52.98 -4.15 26.17
N LYS A 179 -51.90 -3.39 26.37
CA LYS A 179 -51.87 -1.95 26.59
C LYS A 179 -50.83 -1.32 25.68
N ARG A 180 -51.09 -0.11 25.20
CA ARG A 180 -50.10 0.67 24.45
C ARG A 180 -49.24 1.43 25.46
N TYR A 181 -47.93 1.31 25.29
CA TYR A 181 -46.93 2.06 26.04
C TYR A 181 -46.18 2.94 25.04
N ASP A 182 -46.03 4.21 25.36
CA ASP A 182 -45.19 5.12 24.60
C ASP A 182 -43.72 4.97 25.04
N ILE A 183 -42.82 5.52 24.23
CA ILE A 183 -41.37 5.35 24.44
C ILE A 183 -40.94 5.94 25.79
N ASP A 184 -41.48 7.10 26.14
CA ASP A 184 -41.13 7.83 27.37
C ASP A 184 -41.60 7.10 28.65
N ASP A 185 -42.59 6.22 28.54
CA ASP A 185 -43.17 5.48 29.67
C ASP A 185 -42.44 4.16 29.98
N LEU A 186 -41.56 3.70 29.07
CA LEU A 186 -40.88 2.41 29.18
C LEU A 186 -39.99 2.30 30.42
N GLU A 187 -39.27 3.37 30.77
CA GLU A 187 -38.38 3.37 31.94
C GLU A 187 -39.17 3.23 33.24
N MET A 188 -40.28 3.95 33.36
CA MET A 188 -41.18 3.85 34.50
C MET A 188 -41.78 2.46 34.60
N LEU A 189 -42.25 1.91 33.48
CA LEU A 189 -42.78 0.55 33.44
C LEU A 189 -41.72 -0.50 33.83
N HIS A 190 -40.48 -0.32 33.38
CA HIS A 190 -39.38 -1.22 33.75
C HIS A 190 -39.14 -1.23 35.26
N GLN A 191 -39.06 -0.05 35.89
CA GLN A 191 -38.91 0.08 37.34
C GLN A 191 -40.09 -0.55 38.11
N GLU A 192 -41.32 -0.36 37.64
CA GLU A 192 -42.51 -0.99 38.22
C GLU A 192 -42.44 -2.53 38.14
N LEU A 193 -42.04 -3.07 36.99
CA LEU A 193 -41.88 -4.51 36.80
C LEU A 193 -40.76 -5.08 37.67
N GLU A 194 -39.63 -4.38 37.81
CA GLU A 194 -38.55 -4.78 38.71
C GLU A 194 -38.99 -4.78 40.18
N ALA A 195 -39.68 -3.74 40.62
CA ALA A 195 -40.24 -3.68 41.97
C ALA A 195 -41.27 -4.80 42.21
N ARG A 196 -42.09 -5.11 41.20
CA ARG A 196 -43.04 -6.22 41.25
C ARG A 196 -42.31 -7.56 41.37
N ILE A 197 -41.26 -7.78 40.57
CA ILE A 197 -40.43 -8.99 40.63
C ILE A 197 -39.78 -9.13 42.02
N ALA A 198 -39.20 -8.05 42.57
CA ALA A 198 -38.61 -8.06 43.91
C ALA A 198 -39.65 -8.42 44.98
N SER A 199 -40.84 -7.80 44.95
CA SER A 199 -41.91 -8.11 45.91
C SER A 199 -42.40 -9.56 45.82
N LEU A 200 -42.46 -10.12 44.60
CA LEU A 200 -42.81 -11.51 44.39
C LEU A 200 -41.72 -12.44 44.88
N ALA A 201 -40.45 -12.12 44.62
CA ALA A 201 -39.30 -12.88 45.12
C ALA A 201 -39.29 -12.91 46.66
N ASP A 202 -39.56 -11.79 47.32
CA ASP A 202 -39.70 -11.72 48.78
C ASP A 202 -40.86 -12.58 49.26
N SER A 203 -42.02 -12.54 48.58
CA SER A 203 -43.17 -13.38 48.93
C SER A 203 -42.86 -14.88 48.78
N VAL A 204 -42.10 -15.27 47.75
CA VAL A 204 -41.66 -16.64 47.53
C VAL A 204 -40.67 -17.06 48.61
N SER A 205 -39.72 -16.20 48.99
CA SER A 205 -38.79 -16.47 50.09
C SER A 205 -39.54 -16.66 51.42
N ASN A 206 -40.46 -15.76 51.75
CA ASN A 206 -41.28 -15.86 52.96
C ASN A 206 -42.12 -17.14 52.97
N ALA A 207 -42.73 -17.52 51.84
CA ALA A 207 -43.46 -18.78 51.73
C ALA A 207 -42.54 -20.00 51.89
N GLN A 208 -41.31 -19.93 51.39
CA GLN A 208 -40.30 -20.97 51.59
C GLN A 208 -39.89 -21.08 53.07
N GLU A 209 -39.65 -19.96 53.75
CA GLU A 209 -39.34 -19.91 55.18
C GLU A 209 -40.49 -20.49 56.02
N GLN A 210 -41.73 -20.07 55.76
CA GLN A 210 -42.92 -20.63 56.42
C GLN A 210 -43.05 -22.14 56.19
N ARG A 211 -42.80 -22.60 54.95
CA ARG A 211 -42.82 -24.03 54.63
C ARG A 211 -41.73 -24.78 55.39
N MET A 212 -40.54 -24.20 55.56
CA MET A 212 -39.47 -24.79 56.36
C MET A 212 -39.83 -24.83 57.85
N ALA A 213 -40.43 -23.77 58.40
CA ALA A 213 -40.90 -23.73 59.77
C ALA A 213 -41.95 -24.82 60.05
N LEU A 214 -42.97 -24.93 59.20
CA LEU A 214 -44.00 -25.97 59.31
C LEU A 214 -43.41 -27.39 59.19
N ARG A 215 -42.37 -27.59 58.35
CA ARG A 215 -41.66 -28.86 58.27
C ARG A 215 -40.93 -29.19 59.58
N GLN A 216 -40.24 -28.22 60.16
CA GLN A 216 -39.57 -28.39 61.46
C GLN A 216 -40.59 -28.71 62.57
N GLU A 217 -41.74 -28.02 62.60
CA GLU A 217 -42.82 -28.32 63.55
C GLU A 217 -43.39 -29.73 63.36
N LEU A 218 -43.60 -30.16 62.11
CA LEU A 218 -44.06 -31.52 61.81
C LEU A 218 -43.06 -32.58 62.28
N GLU A 219 -41.75 -32.38 62.06
CA GLU A 219 -40.69 -33.27 62.55
C GLU A 219 -40.68 -33.33 64.09
N GLN A 220 -40.85 -32.19 64.77
CA GLN A 220 -40.96 -32.12 66.22
C GLN A 220 -42.20 -32.88 66.74
N LEU A 221 -43.37 -32.69 66.13
CA LEU A 221 -44.59 -33.41 66.52
C LEU A 221 -44.50 -34.92 66.23
N GLN A 222 -43.88 -35.31 65.12
CA GLN A 222 -43.65 -36.71 64.79
C GLN A 222 -42.72 -37.38 65.80
N SER A 223 -41.59 -36.76 66.14
CA SER A 223 -40.66 -37.29 67.15
C SER A 223 -41.32 -37.41 68.54
N ARG A 224 -42.14 -36.43 68.93
CA ARG A 224 -42.91 -36.48 70.18
C ARG A 224 -43.96 -37.61 70.16
N THR A 225 -44.67 -37.76 69.06
CA THR A 225 -45.64 -38.86 68.88
C THR A 225 -44.96 -40.22 68.95
N GLN A 226 -43.80 -40.40 68.29
CA GLN A 226 -43.00 -41.63 68.38
C GLN A 226 -42.56 -41.92 69.81
N THR A 227 -42.13 -40.90 70.55
CA THR A 227 -41.70 -41.04 71.96
C THR A 227 -42.87 -41.44 72.86
N LEU A 228 -44.04 -40.82 72.68
CA LEU A 228 -45.26 -41.18 73.42
C LEU A 228 -45.75 -42.57 73.04
N MET A 229 -45.71 -42.96 71.75
CA MET A 229 -46.05 -44.31 71.29
C MET A 229 -45.13 -45.37 71.92
N ARG A 230 -43.83 -45.10 72.10
CA ARG A 230 -42.92 -46.00 72.82
C ARG A 230 -43.24 -46.13 74.31
N ARG A 231 -43.68 -45.05 74.95
CA ARG A 231 -44.04 -45.03 76.39
C ARG A 231 -45.43 -45.61 76.68
N ALA A 232 -46.36 -45.52 75.74
CA ALA A 232 -47.73 -45.98 75.88
C ALA A 232 -47.87 -47.46 76.32
N PRO A 233 -47.15 -48.45 75.73
CA PRO A 233 -47.28 -49.85 76.15
C PRO A 233 -46.73 -50.09 77.57
N VAL A 234 -45.68 -49.39 77.99
CA VAL A 234 -45.15 -49.47 79.36
C VAL A 234 -46.16 -48.89 80.36
N TRP A 235 -46.78 -47.77 80.01
CA TRP A 235 -47.82 -47.15 80.85
C TRP A 235 -49.08 -48.01 80.92
N LEU A 236 -49.54 -48.59 79.80
CA LEU A 236 -50.63 -49.55 79.75
C LEU A 236 -50.34 -50.81 80.57
N ALA A 237 -49.10 -51.33 80.51
CA ALA A 237 -48.67 -52.45 81.36
C ALA A 237 -48.71 -52.08 82.85
N ALA A 238 -48.20 -50.90 83.23
CA ALA A 238 -48.27 -50.39 84.60
C ALA A 238 -49.72 -50.13 85.08
N GLN A 239 -50.61 -49.68 84.20
CA GLN A 239 -52.01 -49.46 84.54
C GLN A 239 -52.77 -50.79 84.72
N ASN A 240 -52.51 -51.77 83.86
CA ASN A 240 -53.12 -53.10 83.96
C ASN A 240 -52.62 -53.87 85.19
N SER A 241 -51.38 -53.65 85.66
CA SER A 241 -50.92 -54.21 86.95
C SER A 241 -51.55 -53.51 88.17
N LEU A 242 -51.93 -52.23 88.06
CA LEU A 242 -52.61 -51.47 89.13
C LEU A 242 -54.13 -51.76 89.23
N LYS A 243 -54.82 -52.10 88.12
CA LYS A 243 -56.28 -52.35 88.11
C LYS A 243 -56.74 -53.47 89.08
N PRO A 244 -56.04 -54.61 89.21
CA PRO A 244 -56.35 -55.62 90.23
C PRO A 244 -56.14 -55.11 91.66
N ALA A 245 -55.08 -54.32 91.91
CA ALA A 245 -54.75 -53.79 93.23
C ALA A 245 -55.81 -52.79 93.76
N VAL A 246 -56.43 -52.01 92.87
CA VAL A 246 -57.51 -51.07 93.23
C VAL A 246 -58.86 -51.78 93.40
N ARG A 247 -59.15 -52.84 92.62
CA ARG A 247 -60.36 -53.67 92.80
C ARG A 247 -60.30 -54.52 94.08
N ALA A 248 -59.12 -54.97 94.50
CA ALA A 248 -58.93 -55.66 95.78
C ALA A 248 -59.20 -54.76 96.99
N LYS A 249 -58.86 -53.45 96.89
CA LYS A 249 -59.05 -52.47 97.98
C LYS A 249 -60.50 -52.00 98.18
N ARG A 250 -61.39 -52.16 97.18
CA ARG A 250 -62.81 -51.75 97.24
C ARG A 250 -63.79 -52.85 97.71
N ARG A 251 -63.36 -54.10 97.91
CA ARG A 251 -64.22 -55.21 98.38
C ARG A 251 -64.20 -55.47 99.89
N ALA A 252 -63.40 -54.75 100.68
CA ALA A 252 -63.20 -55.03 102.11
C ALA A 252 -63.97 -54.12 103.10
N VAL A 253 -64.89 -53.27 102.64
CA VAL A 253 -65.63 -52.31 103.50
C VAL A 253 -67.15 -52.49 103.26
N CYS A 254 -67.93 -52.72 104.33
CA CYS A 254 -69.39 -52.99 104.45
C CYS A 254 -69.80 -54.49 104.41
N VAL A 255 -70.39 -55.17 105.45
CA VAL A 255 -71.66 -54.95 106.20
C VAL A 255 -71.80 -55.80 107.51
N ARG A 256 -72.49 -55.30 108.58
CA ARG A 256 -73.25 -56.04 109.64
C ARG A 256 -74.34 -55.12 110.29
N PRO A 257 -75.56 -55.61 110.67
CA PRO A 257 -76.23 -55.26 111.96
C PRO A 257 -77.18 -56.38 112.53
N GLY A 258 -77.80 -56.22 113.72
CA GLY A 258 -78.60 -57.26 114.42
C GLY A 258 -79.89 -56.81 115.17
N GLY A 259 -80.64 -57.77 115.75
CA GLY A 259 -81.75 -57.60 116.74
C GLY A 259 -82.85 -58.70 116.75
N HIS A 260 -83.26 -59.22 117.93
CA HIS A 260 -84.38 -60.17 118.22
C HIS A 260 -85.58 -59.42 118.89
N ARG A 261 -86.86 -59.85 118.87
CA ARG A 261 -87.54 -60.97 119.61
C ARG A 261 -89.07 -60.93 119.25
N ILE A 262 -89.88 -62.00 119.22
CA ILE A 262 -90.85 -62.51 120.26
C ILE A 262 -91.79 -63.59 119.60
N PRO A 263 -92.38 -64.55 120.34
CA PRO A 263 -92.73 -65.92 119.88
C PRO A 263 -94.19 -66.43 120.10
N ALA A 264 -94.51 -67.63 119.61
CA ALA A 264 -95.44 -68.69 120.10
C ALA A 264 -95.70 -69.72 118.94
N ALA A 265 -95.28 -70.99 119.06
CA ALA A 265 -96.06 -72.17 119.45
C ALA A 265 -96.99 -72.77 118.35
N VAL A 266 -96.63 -73.95 117.78
CA VAL A 266 -97.38 -75.25 117.83
C VAL A 266 -98.05 -75.55 116.47
N ALA A 267 -98.09 -76.74 115.86
CA ALA A 267 -97.66 -78.12 116.14
C ALA A 267 -97.66 -78.91 114.81
N GLY A 268 -97.10 -80.13 114.83
CA GLY A 268 -97.59 -81.22 113.98
C GLY A 268 -96.48 -82.09 113.39
N ALA A 269 -96.34 -83.27 113.99
CA ALA A 269 -95.78 -84.55 113.51
C ALA A 269 -95.02 -84.57 112.16
#